data_AF-W6R4Y3-F1
#
_entry.id   AF-W6R4Y3-F1
#
_cell.length_a   1.000
_cell.length_b   1.000
_cell.length_c   1.000
_cell.angle_alpha   90.00
_cell.angle_beta   90.00
_cell.angle_gamma   90.00
#
_symmetry.space_group_name_H-M   'P 1'
#
loop_
_entity.id
_entity.type
_entity.pdbx_description
1 polymer ?
#
loop_
_entity_poly.entity_id
_entity_poly.type
_entity_poly.pdbx_seq_one_letter_code
_entity_poly.pdbx_strand_id
1 'polypeptide(L)' 'MAERYLYDYSSHRAVMYGVGDHLYPLSGSKAEHWISGDYIFCMKTQAISFWILGKDVYGHLGRGELTRQPLYYFGD' A
#
# COMPACT_ATOMS: atom_id res chain seq x y z
N MET A 1 8.53 12.31 -11.98
CA MET A 1 7.67 11.67 -10.98
C MET A 1 7.95 10.18 -11.07
N ALA A 2 8.40 9.54 -9.99
CA ALA A 2 8.67 8.11 -10.02
C ALA A 2 7.34 7.37 -9.86
N GLU A 3 6.95 6.63 -10.89
CA GLU A 3 5.90 5.62 -10.77
C GLU A 3 6.51 4.43 -10.03
N ARG A 4 5.93 4.09 -8.89
CA ARG A 4 6.29 2.88 -8.13
C ARG A 4 5.10 1.94 -8.12
N TYR A 5 5.33 0.63 -8.20
CA TYR A 5 4.26 -0.36 -8.15
C TYR A 5 4.24 -1.04 -6.79
N LEU A 6 3.03 -1.33 -6.32
CA LEU A 6 2.79 -2.18 -5.16
C LEU A 6 2.45 -3.57 -5.67
N TYR A 7 3.17 -4.58 -5.22
CA TYR A 7 3.04 -5.97 -5.63
C TYR A 7 2.43 -6.79 -4.51
N ASP A 8 1.53 -7.71 -4.87
CA ASP A 8 1.06 -8.76 -3.97
C ASP A 8 2.22 -9.67 -3.57
N TYR A 9 2.43 -9.85 -2.27
CA TYR A 9 3.57 -10.59 -1.74
C TYR A 9 3.55 -12.07 -2.11
N SER A 10 2.36 -12.66 -2.28
CA SER A 10 2.22 -14.10 -2.57
C SER A 10 2.40 -14.43 -4.05
N SER A 11 1.91 -13.56 -4.93
CA SER A 11 1.86 -13.80 -6.38
C SER A 11 2.90 -13.02 -7.17
N HIS A 12 3.57 -12.05 -6.54
CA HIS A 12 4.52 -11.12 -7.19
C HIS A 12 3.91 -10.36 -8.37
N ARG A 13 2.59 -10.18 -8.39
CA ARG A 13 1.88 -9.40 -9.40
C ARG A 13 1.64 -7.99 -8.88
N ALA A 14 1.84 -7.00 -9.75
CA ALA A 14 1.45 -5.64 -9.45
C ALA A 14 -0.07 -5.59 -9.19
N VAL A 15 -0.47 -4.90 -8.13
CA VAL A 15 -1.89 -4.71 -7.75
C VAL A 15 -2.28 -3.23 -7.74
N MET A 16 -1.31 -2.35 -7.49
CA MET A 16 -1.52 -0.90 -7.54
C MET A 16 -0.29 -0.20 -8.13
N TYR A 17 -0.50 1.00 -8.66
CA TYR A 17 0.57 1.91 -9.07
C TYR A 17 0.49 3.19 -8.23
N GLY A 18 1.64 3.79 -7.96
CA GLY A 18 1.81 4.97 -7.13
C GLY A 18 2.16 6.19 -7.95
N VAL A 19 1.45 7.31 -7.72
CA VAL A 19 1.75 8.62 -8.29
C VAL A 19 1.81 9.64 -7.16
N GLY A 20 3.00 10.18 -6.93
CA GLY A 20 3.28 11.00 -5.74
C GLY A 20 3.05 10.19 -4.46
N ASP A 21 2.12 10.68 -3.64
CA ASP A 21 1.72 10.06 -2.38
C ASP A 21 0.43 9.23 -2.47
N HIS A 22 -0.07 8.94 -3.67
CA HIS A 22 -1.34 8.20 -3.84
C HIS A 22 -1.13 6.87 -4.54
N LEU A 23 -1.91 5.86 -4.15
CA LEU A 23 -1.96 4.54 -4.77
C LEU A 23 -3.30 4.33 -5.49
N TYR A 24 -3.19 3.80 -6.70
CA TYR A 24 -4.28 3.60 -7.62
C TYR A 24 -4.35 2.12 -8.03
N PRO A 25 -5.54 1.50 -8.12
CA PRO A 25 -5.68 0.17 -8.68
C PRO A 25 -5.28 0.19 -10.17
N LEU A 26 -4.66 -0.89 -10.65
CA LEU A 26 -4.16 -0.95 -12.05
C LEU A 26 -5.24 -0.69 -13.11
N SER A 27 -6.50 -1.01 -12.82
CA SER A 27 -7.64 -0.86 -13.74
C SER A 27 -8.47 0.42 -13.51
N GLY A 28 -8.05 1.31 -12.61
CA GLY A 28 -8.86 2.47 -12.21
C GLY A 28 -8.09 3.78 -12.20
N SER A 29 -8.83 4.88 -12.23
CA SER A 29 -8.29 6.25 -12.25
C SER A 29 -8.46 7.00 -10.93
N LYS A 30 -9.04 6.36 -9.92
CA LYS A 30 -9.28 6.95 -8.59
C LYS A 30 -8.29 6.38 -7.60
N ALA A 31 -7.69 7.26 -6.80
CA ALA A 31 -6.83 6.82 -5.70
C ALA A 31 -7.67 6.03 -4.69
N GLU A 32 -7.20 4.86 -4.30
CA GLU A 32 -7.80 4.06 -3.24
C GLU A 32 -7.10 4.28 -1.91
N HIS A 33 -5.81 4.62 -1.96
CA HIS A 33 -5.01 4.89 -0.78
C HIS A 33 -4.12 6.11 -0.96
N TRP A 34 -3.70 6.69 0.16
CA TRP A 34 -2.60 7.65 0.20
C TRP A 34 -1.53 7.22 1.20
N ILE A 35 -0.30 7.66 0.98
CA ILE A 35 0.87 7.37 1.78
C ILE A 35 1.22 8.62 2.59
N SER A 36 1.48 8.45 3.89
CA SER A 36 2.02 9.52 4.74
C SER A 36 3.01 8.91 5.73
N GLY A 37 4.30 9.23 5.53
CA GLY A 37 5.38 8.56 6.25
C GLY A 37 5.36 7.05 5.98
N ASP A 38 5.38 6.26 7.05
CA ASP A 38 5.37 4.79 6.98
C ASP A 38 3.96 4.18 6.97
N TYR A 39 2.93 4.99 6.74
CA TYR A 39 1.54 4.53 6.79
C TYR A 39 0.85 4.71 5.45
N ILE A 40 -0.01 3.74 5.12
CA ILE A 40 -0.92 3.79 3.99
C ILE A 40 -2.34 3.87 4.53
N PHE A 41 -3.09 4.88 4.11
CA PHE A 41 -4.46 5.15 4.55
C PHE A 41 -5.45 4.88 3.43
N CYS A 42 -6.62 4.32 3.76
CA CYS A 42 -7.70 4.15 2.79
C CYS A 42 -8.44 5.47 2.57
N MET A 43 -8.57 5.91 1.32
CA MET A 43 -9.29 7.13 0.92
C MET A 43 -10.75 7.13 1.37
N LYS A 44 -11.39 5.96 1.43
CA LYS A 44 -12.81 5.82 1.80
C LYS A 44 -13.05 5.97 3.30
N THR A 45 -12.21 5.36 4.13
CA THR A 45 -12.43 5.29 5.58
C THR A 45 -11.58 6.28 6.37
N GLN A 46 -10.56 6.86 5.74
CA GLN A 46 -9.54 7.70 6.37
C GLN A 46 -8.79 7.02 7.53
N ALA A 47 -8.82 5.70 7.59
CA ALA A 47 -8.11 4.91 8.58
C ALA A 47 -6.84 4.32 7.99
N ILE A 48 -5.87 4.01 8.86
CA ILE A 48 -4.67 3.27 8.50
C ILE A 48 -5.09 1.88 8.00
N SER A 49 -4.66 1.55 6.79
CA SER A 49 -4.86 0.24 6.17
C SER A 49 -3.60 -0.61 6.23
N PHE A 50 -2.43 0.02 6.08
CA PHE A 50 -1.15 -0.68 6.06
C PHE A 50 -0.03 0.12 6.73
N TRP A 51 1.01 -0.59 7.12
CA TRP A 51 2.28 -0.03 7.58
C TRP A 51 3.43 -0.50 6.67
N ILE A 52 4.39 0.38 6.42
CA ILE A 52 5.53 0.19 5.54
C ILE A 52 6.78 -0.05 6.40
N LEU A 53 7.48 -1.15 6.16
CA LEU A 53 8.79 -1.45 6.75
C LEU A 53 9.79 -1.71 5.63
N GLY A 54 10.63 -0.70 5.34
CA GLY A 54 11.49 -0.75 4.16
C GLY A 54 10.65 -0.82 2.89
N LYS A 55 10.70 -1.94 2.16
CA LYS A 55 9.85 -2.19 1.00
C LYS A 55 8.60 -3.01 1.30
N ASP A 56 8.56 -3.66 2.46
CA ASP A 56 7.48 -4.57 2.81
C ASP A 56 6.29 -3.81 3.39
N VAL A 57 5.08 -4.27 3.10
CA VAL A 57 3.85 -3.62 3.49
C VAL A 57 2.95 -4.61 4.22
N TYR A 58 2.67 -4.29 5.48
CA TYR A 58 1.92 -5.12 6.41
C TYR A 58 0.51 -4.60 6.58
N GLY A 59 -0.48 -5.49 6.63
CA GLY A 59 -1.88 -5.12 6.89
C GLY A 59 -2.06 -4.65 8.33
N HIS A 60 -2.74 -3.52 8.52
CA HIS A 60 -3.09 -3.02 9.84
C HIS A 60 -4.39 -3.66 10.33
N LEU A 61 -4.32 -4.40 11.43
CA LEU A 61 -5.45 -5.16 12.00
C LEU A 61 -6.25 -4.35 13.04
N GLY A 62 -5.76 -3.16 13.40
CA GLY A 62 -6.34 -2.31 14.43
C GLY A 62 -5.52 -2.35 15.73
N ARG A 63 -5.68 -1.34 16.59
CA ARG A 63 -5.00 -1.25 17.91
C ARG A 63 -3.46 -1.35 17.84
N GLY A 64 -2.85 -1.00 16.71
CA GLY A 64 -1.41 -1.11 16.49
C GLY A 64 -0.93 -2.52 16.11
N GLU A 65 -1.84 -3.48 15.92
CA GLU A 65 -1.49 -4.82 15.46
C GLU A 65 -1.36 -4.88 13.94
N LEU A 66 -0.41 -5.70 13.47
CA LEU A 66 -0.09 -5.90 12.06
C LEU A 66 -0.24 -7.37 11.68
N THR A 67 -0.39 -7.64 10.38
CA THR A 67 -0.25 -9.00 9.85
C THR A 67 1.14 -9.57 10.18
N ARG A 68 1.23 -10.89 10.37
CA ARG A 68 2.50 -11.56 10.71
C ARG A 68 3.50 -11.57 9.55
N GLN A 69 2.99 -11.53 8.33
CA GLN A 69 3.77 -11.50 7.09
C GLN A 69 3.34 -10.29 6.27
N PRO A 70 4.22 -9.77 5.39
CA PRO A 70 3.83 -8.74 4.45
C PRO A 70 2.68 -9.22 3.56
N LEU A 71 1.73 -8.33 3.28
CA LEU A 71 0.70 -8.56 2.28
C LEU A 71 1.15 -8.06 0.91
N TYR A 72 1.94 -6.98 0.91
CA TYR A 72 2.47 -6.36 -0.29
C TYR A 72 3.93 -5.98 -0.13
N TYR A 73 4.56 -5.58 -1.24
CA TYR A 73 5.84 -4.88 -1.22
C TYR A 73 5.91 -3.86 -2.35
N PHE A 74 6.66 -2.78 -2.15
CA PHE A 74 7.01 -1.85 -3.21
C PHE A 74 8.12 -2.45 -4.08
N GLY A 75 7.91 -2.47 -5.39
CA GLY A 75 8.96 -2.83 -6.35
C GLY A 75 9.97 -1.69 -6.53
N ASP A 76 11.19 -2.07 -6.87
CA ASP A 76 12.28 -1.15 -7.24
C ASP A 76 12.04 -0.48 -8.60
#